data_AF-K1R2X0-F1
#
_entry.id   AF-K1R2X0-F1
#
_cell.length_a   1.000
_cell.length_b   1.000
_cell.length_c   1.000
_cell.angle_alpha   90.00
_cell.angle_beta   90.00
_cell.angle_gamma   90.00
#
_symmetry.space_group_name_H-M   'P 1'
#
loop_
_entity.id
_entity.type
_entity.pdbx_description
1 polymer ?
#
loop_
_entity_poly.entity_id
_entity_poly.type
_entity_poly.pdbx_seq_one_letter_code
_entity_poly.pdbx_strand_id
1 'polypeptide(L)'
;MVDEAHNFKNLAIFSKMNNVSGISSSGAKKSTDMQLKCQYLSEINDGRGIVFATGTPISNTMCEMYVMQLYLQKAALEEMGIYHFDSWAANFGEVTTALELTVEGSGFRFKSRFNKFTNLPELM
;
A
#
# COMPACT_ATOMS: atom_id res chain seq x y z
N MET A 1 -7.50 18.50 6.57
CA MET A 1 -7.40 18.23 5.13
C MET A 1 -5.92 18.21 4.74
N VAL A 2 -5.50 17.24 3.92
CA VAL A 2 -4.13 17.10 3.41
C VAL A 2 -4.19 17.23 1.89
N ASP A 3 -3.55 18.25 1.36
CA ASP A 3 -3.39 18.43 -0.08
C ASP A 3 -2.12 17.73 -0.59
N GLU A 4 -2.13 17.38 -1.87
CA GLU A 4 -1.12 16.55 -2.53
C GLU A 4 -0.71 15.32 -1.72
N ALA A 5 -1.73 14.58 -1.26
CA ALA A 5 -1.58 13.42 -0.39
C ALA A 5 -0.67 12.32 -0.96
N HIS A 6 -0.49 12.27 -2.29
CA HIS A 6 0.45 11.38 -2.94
C HIS A 6 1.90 11.55 -2.45
N ASN A 7 2.24 12.67 -1.79
CA ASN A 7 3.54 12.89 -1.17
C ASN A 7 3.81 12.04 0.07
N PHE A 8 2.80 11.38 0.64
CA PHE A 8 2.88 10.66 1.92
C PHE A 8 2.67 9.15 1.80
N LYS A 9 2.66 8.59 0.59
CA LYS A 9 2.37 7.17 0.35
C LYS A 9 3.59 6.24 0.39
N ASN A 10 4.79 6.77 0.63
CA ASN A 10 6.01 5.98 0.82
C ASN A 10 6.20 5.62 2.30
N LEU A 11 5.33 4.78 2.84
CA LEU A 11 5.41 4.27 4.20
C LEU A 11 6.16 2.93 4.20
N ALA A 12 6.95 2.67 5.25
CA ALA A 12 7.66 1.40 5.39
C ALA A 12 6.65 0.26 5.59
N ILE A 13 6.75 -0.77 4.78
CA ILE A 13 5.88 -1.95 4.85
C ILE A 13 6.71 -3.16 5.22
N PHE A 14 6.25 -3.87 6.25
CA PHE A 14 6.81 -5.16 6.65
C PHE A 14 6.01 -6.27 5.99
N SER A 15 6.69 -7.10 5.21
CA SER A 15 6.10 -8.19 4.44
C SER A 15 7.07 -9.38 4.39
N LYS A 16 6.54 -10.60 4.41
CA LYS A 16 7.31 -11.83 4.19
C LYS A 16 7.55 -12.10 2.70
N MET A 17 6.88 -11.37 1.80
CA MET A 17 7.00 -11.52 0.36
C MET A 17 8.34 -10.94 -0.15
N ASN A 18 9.39 -11.74 -0.05
CA ASN A 18 10.71 -11.39 -0.58
C ASN A 18 10.71 -11.44 -2.12
N ASN A 19 11.45 -10.53 -2.77
CA ASN A 19 11.63 -10.45 -4.22
C ASN A 19 10.38 -10.12 -5.06
N VAL A 20 9.30 -9.61 -4.45
CA VAL A 20 8.16 -9.07 -5.21
C VAL A 20 8.40 -7.60 -5.50
N SER A 21 8.36 -7.22 -6.78
CA SER A 21 8.57 -5.83 -7.17
C SER A 21 7.43 -4.94 -6.68
N GLY A 22 7.77 -3.79 -6.10
CA GLY A 22 6.81 -2.80 -5.61
C GLY A 22 6.57 -2.82 -4.10
N ILE A 23 7.15 -3.78 -3.38
CA ILE A 23 7.23 -3.76 -1.91
C ILE A 23 8.57 -3.15 -1.49
N SER A 24 8.53 -2.02 -0.79
CA SER A 24 9.72 -1.40 -0.19
C SER A 24 9.70 -1.59 1.33
N SER A 25 10.78 -2.16 1.87
CA SER A 25 11.03 -2.21 3.31
C SER A 25 11.50 -0.86 3.88
N SER A 26 11.91 0.07 3.01
CA SER A 26 12.28 1.43 3.37
C SER A 26 11.10 2.37 3.20
N GLY A 27 10.90 3.28 4.16
CA GLY A 27 9.85 4.29 4.12
C GLY A 27 10.39 5.69 4.40
N ALA A 28 9.68 6.71 3.93
CA ALA A 28 10.01 8.10 4.20
C ALA A 28 9.52 8.51 5.59
N LYS A 29 10.37 9.23 6.35
CA LYS A 29 10.02 9.74 7.70
C LYS A 29 8.72 10.55 7.71
N LYS A 30 8.47 11.34 6.65
CA LYS A 30 7.24 12.14 6.50
C LYS A 30 5.97 11.28 6.39
N SER A 31 6.06 10.09 5.80
CA SER A 31 4.95 9.15 5.68
C SER A 31 4.64 8.52 7.03
N THR A 32 5.68 8.15 7.80
CA THR A 32 5.52 7.68 9.18
C THR A 32 4.88 8.75 10.07
N ASP A 33 5.35 9.99 9.99
CA ASP A 33 4.75 11.13 10.70
C ASP A 33 3.27 11.34 10.31
N MET A 34 2.94 11.23 9.01
CA MET A 34 1.56 11.28 8.54
C MET A 34 0.71 10.14 9.11
N GLN A 35 1.23 8.91 9.13
CA GLN A 35 0.54 7.76 9.70
C GLN A 35 0.16 7.99 11.16
N LEU A 36 1.12 8.47 11.96
CA LEU A 36 0.91 8.73 13.39
C LEU A 36 -0.15 9.81 13.61
N LYS A 37 -0.14 10.87 12.79
CA LYS A 37 -1.15 11.93 12.83
C LYS A 37 -2.53 11.42 12.43
N CYS A 38 -2.62 10.63 11.36
CA CYS A 38 -3.88 10.02 10.92
C CYS A 38 -4.45 9.11 12.01
N GLN A 39 -3.61 8.25 12.60
CA GLN A 39 -4.02 7.36 13.68
C GLN A 39 -4.53 8.14 14.89
N TYR A 40 -3.75 9.12 15.38
CA TYR A 40 -4.15 9.94 16.51
C TYR A 40 -5.47 10.69 16.26
N LEU A 41 -5.60 11.33 15.09
CA LEU A 41 -6.83 12.05 14.73
C LEU A 41 -8.04 11.12 14.62
N SER A 42 -7.84 9.92 14.07
CA SER A 42 -8.87 8.89 13.98
C SER A 42 -9.33 8.45 15.38
N GLU A 43 -8.40 8.21 16.31
CA GLU A 43 -8.68 7.78 17.68
C GLU A 43 -9.47 8.84 18.47
N ILE A 44 -9.13 10.13 18.34
CA ILE A 44 -9.82 11.19 19.08
C ILE A 44 -11.14 11.64 18.44
N ASN A 45 -11.36 11.32 17.15
CA ASN A 45 -12.53 11.77 16.38
C ASN A 45 -13.38 10.62 15.82
N ASP A 46 -13.31 9.42 16.40
CA ASP A 46 -14.15 8.27 16.00
C ASP A 46 -14.05 7.96 14.49
N GLY A 47 -12.81 7.92 13.98
CA GLY A 47 -12.54 7.65 12.56
C GLY A 47 -12.78 8.82 11.60
N ARG A 48 -13.10 10.02 12.08
CA ARG A 48 -13.49 11.17 11.25
C ARG A 48 -12.43 12.27 11.21
N GLY A 49 -12.61 13.23 10.30
CA GLY A 49 -11.83 14.48 10.28
C GLY A 49 -10.59 14.47 9.39
N ILE A 50 -10.33 13.38 8.67
CA ILE A 50 -9.22 13.29 7.71
C ILE A 50 -9.78 13.27 6.29
N VAL A 51 -9.30 14.20 5.46
CA VAL A 51 -9.66 14.29 4.04
C VAL A 51 -8.38 14.50 3.25
N PHE A 52 -8.13 13.62 2.29
CA PHE A 52 -6.98 13.67 1.40
C PHE A 52 -7.43 14.18 0.04
N ALA A 53 -6.72 15.18 -0.49
CA ALA A 53 -6.88 15.69 -1.83
C ALA A 53 -5.64 15.33 -2.64
N THR A 54 -5.81 14.59 -3.74
CA THR A 54 -4.73 14.31 -4.69
C THR A 54 -5.27 13.81 -6.02
N GLY A 55 -4.64 14.21 -7.13
CA GLY A 55 -4.96 13.69 -8.46
C GLY A 55 -4.32 12.32 -8.77
N THR A 56 -3.42 11.85 -7.90
CA THR A 56 -2.59 10.64 -8.15
C THR A 56 -2.53 9.74 -6.90
N PRO A 57 -3.70 9.25 -6.43
CA PRO A 57 -3.77 8.47 -5.18
C PRO A 57 -2.85 7.24 -5.23
N ILE A 58 -2.70 6.65 -6.41
CA ILE A 58 -1.80 5.53 -6.71
C ILE A 58 -1.04 5.88 -7.98
N SER A 59 0.28 5.66 -7.98
CA SER A 59 1.19 5.98 -9.09
C SER A 59 1.97 4.75 -9.53
N ASN A 60 2.60 4.04 -8.59
CA ASN A 60 3.63 3.07 -8.96
C ASN A 60 3.42 1.67 -8.38
N THR A 61 2.84 1.55 -7.18
CA THR A 61 2.80 0.26 -6.48
C THR A 61 1.47 0.06 -5.74
N MET A 62 1.03 -1.20 -5.64
CA MET A 62 -0.18 -1.55 -4.87
C MET A 62 -0.02 -1.27 -3.38
N CYS A 63 1.22 -1.24 -2.90
CA CYS A 63 1.56 -0.79 -1.54
C CYS A 63 1.02 0.61 -1.26
N GLU A 64 1.01 1.52 -2.24
CA GLU A 64 0.47 2.87 -2.06
C GLU A 64 -1.03 2.84 -1.74
N MET A 65 -1.78 1.91 -2.32
CA MET A 65 -3.20 1.75 -2.01
C MET A 65 -3.42 1.26 -0.58
N TYR A 66 -2.64 0.25 -0.16
CA TYR A 66 -2.66 -0.21 1.23
C TYR A 66 -2.35 0.93 2.21
N VAL A 67 -1.34 1.75 1.89
CA VAL A 67 -0.97 2.90 2.73
C VAL A 67 -2.09 3.94 2.80
N MET A 68 -2.77 4.23 1.68
CA MET A 68 -3.92 5.14 1.68
C MET A 68 -5.09 4.59 2.53
N GLN A 69 -5.39 3.30 2.43
CA GLN A 69 -6.39 2.65 3.30
C GLN A 69 -5.96 2.67 4.77
N LEU A 70 -4.69 2.44 5.07
CA LEU A 70 -4.18 2.51 6.43
C LEU A 70 -4.31 3.91 7.03
N TYR A 71 -4.24 4.97 6.21
CA TYR A 71 -4.45 6.35 6.67
C TYR A 71 -5.92 6.71 6.89
N LEU A 72 -6.83 6.22 6.03
CA LEU A 72 -8.21 6.68 5.98
C LEU A 72 -9.22 5.69 6.58
N GLN A 73 -8.89 4.40 6.59
CA GLN A 73 -9.80 3.28 6.83
C GLN A 73 -9.18 2.19 7.72
N LYS A 74 -8.25 2.54 8.62
CA LYS A 74 -7.60 1.58 9.53
C LYS A 74 -8.60 0.72 10.31
N ALA A 75 -9.65 1.31 10.86
CA ALA A 75 -10.66 0.57 11.62
C ALA A 75 -11.38 -0.47 10.75
N ALA A 76 -11.77 -0.12 9.52
CA ALA A 76 -12.40 -1.05 8.59
C ALA A 76 -11.47 -2.22 8.21
N LEU A 77 -10.17 -1.95 8.00
CA LEU A 77 -9.18 -3.01 7.78
C LEU A 77 -9.11 -3.96 8.98
N GLU A 78 -9.10 -3.43 10.20
CA GLU A 78 -9.05 -4.22 11.44
C GLU A 78 -10.33 -5.05 11.65
N GLU A 79 -11.51 -4.51 11.31
CA GLU A 79 -12.78 -5.24 11.32
C GLU A 79 -12.80 -6.41 10.32
N MET A 80 -12.11 -6.27 9.17
CA MET A 80 -11.90 -7.35 8.21
C MET A 80 -10.81 -8.34 8.63
N GLY A 81 -10.17 -8.15 9.79
CA GLY A 81 -9.06 -8.98 10.26
C GLY A 81 -7.73 -8.73 9.53
N ILE A 82 -7.59 -7.58 8.86
CA ILE A 82 -6.41 -7.19 8.09
C ILE A 82 -5.53 -6.27 8.94
N TYR A 83 -4.48 -6.83 9.53
CA TYR A 83 -3.53 -6.08 10.39
C TYR A 83 -2.19 -5.78 9.71
N HIS A 84 -1.88 -6.48 8.62
CA HIS A 84 -0.59 -6.40 7.94
C HIS A 84 -0.77 -6.44 6.42
N PHE A 85 0.22 -5.93 5.70
CA PHE A 85 0.20 -5.87 4.25
C PHE A 85 0.05 -7.26 3.60
N ASP A 86 0.66 -8.31 4.15
CA ASP A 86 0.55 -9.66 3.59
C ASP A 86 -0.90 -10.17 3.59
N SER A 87 -1.67 -9.87 4.65
CA SER A 87 -3.10 -10.21 4.72
C SER A 87 -3.91 -9.39 3.72
N TRP A 88 -3.59 -8.10 3.60
CA TRP A 88 -4.24 -7.23 2.62
C TRP A 88 -3.97 -7.70 1.19
N ALA A 89 -2.72 -8.04 0.89
CA ALA A 89 -2.29 -8.53 -0.41
C ALA A 89 -2.91 -9.88 -0.76
N ALA A 90 -3.15 -10.76 0.22
CA ALA A 90 -3.85 -12.02 -0.01
C ALA A 90 -5.33 -11.83 -0.37
N ASN A 91 -5.98 -10.80 0.16
CA ASN A 91 -7.39 -10.51 -0.12
C ASN A 91 -7.59 -9.74 -1.42
N PHE A 92 -6.69 -8.80 -1.72
CA PHE A 92 -6.90 -7.80 -2.78
C PHE A 92 -5.83 -7.81 -3.87
N GLY A 93 -4.79 -8.62 -3.75
CA GLY A 93 -3.67 -8.64 -4.69
C GLY A 93 -3.50 -9.98 -5.39
N GLU A 94 -3.27 -9.92 -6.70
CA GLU A 94 -2.79 -11.06 -7.48
C GLU A 94 -1.29 -10.87 -7.77
N VAL A 95 -0.47 -11.83 -7.33
CA VAL A 95 0.95 -11.90 -7.68
C VAL A 95 1.10 -12.82 -8.88
N THR A 96 1.64 -12.28 -9.97
CA THR A 96 2.02 -13.10 -11.14
C THR A 96 3.52 -13.17 -11.26
N THR A 97 4.00 -14.34 -11.67
CA THR A 97 5.41 -14.59 -11.94
C THR A 97 5.59 -14.77 -13.44
N ALA A 98 6.38 -13.92 -14.06
CA ALA A 98 6.68 -13.99 -15.49
C ALA A 98 8.18 -14.15 -15.72
N LEU A 99 8.53 -14.79 -16.84
CA LEU A 99 9.89 -14.89 -17.33
C LEU A 99 10.26 -13.57 -18.02
N GLU A 100 11.24 -12.83 -17.51
CA GLU A 100 11.73 -11.58 -18.11
C GLU A 100 13.19 -11.74 -18.58
N LEU A 101 13.56 -11.06 -19.67
CA LEU A 101 14.95 -11.02 -20.15
C LEU A 101 15.79 -10.19 -19.16
N THR A 102 17.00 -10.64 -18.84
CA THR A 102 17.93 -9.84 -18.03
C THR A 102 18.33 -8.57 -18.78
N VAL A 103 18.66 -7.51 -18.04
CA VAL A 103 19.04 -6.20 -18.62
C VAL A 103 20.27 -6.31 -19.53
N GLU A 104 21.12 -7.32 -19.29
CA GLU A 104 22.31 -7.64 -20.05
C GLU A 104 22.04 -8.48 -21.32
N GLY A 105 20.79 -8.92 -21.54
CA GLY A 105 20.37 -9.69 -22.72
C GLY A 105 20.89 -11.14 -22.78
N SER A 106 21.65 -11.56 -21.77
CA SER A 106 22.36 -12.84 -21.72
C SER A 106 21.56 -14.00 -21.12
N GLY A 107 20.37 -13.75 -20.57
CA GLY A 107 19.55 -14.80 -19.97
C GLY A 107 18.15 -14.36 -19.58
N PHE A 108 17.41 -15.27 -18.93
CA PHE A 108 16.06 -15.04 -18.44
C PHE A 108 16.04 -15.14 -16.91
N ARG A 109 15.26 -14.26 -16.26
CA ARG A 109 15.01 -14.28 -14.82
C ARG A 109 13.52 -14.24 -14.56
N PHE A 110 13.04 -15.10 -13.67
CA PHE A 110 11.68 -15.01 -13.16
C PHE A 110 11.54 -13.77 -12.28
N LYS A 111 10.52 -12.96 -12.55
CA LYS A 111 10.18 -11.78 -11.76
C LYS A 111 8.72 -11.86 -11.35
N SER A 112 8.49 -11.79 -10.04
CA SER A 112 7.15 -11.71 -9.47
C SER A 112 6.73 -10.26 -9.32
N ARG A 113 5.53 -9.93 -9.81
CA ARG A 113 4.93 -8.59 -9.75
C ARG A 113 3.49 -8.69 -9.25
N PHE A 114 3.09 -7.73 -8.42
CA PHE A 114 1.67 -7.44 -8.24
C PHE A 114 1.15 -6.74 -9.49
N ASN A 115 0.16 -7.33 -10.16
CA ASN A 115 -0.32 -6.81 -11.45
C ASN A 115 -1.83 -6.59 -11.53
N LYS A 116 -2.62 -7.13 -10.58
CA LYS A 116 -4.07 -6.98 -10.58
C LYS A 116 -4.62 -6.84 -9.17
N PHE A 117 -5.67 -6.04 -9.05
CA PHE A 117 -6.54 -6.00 -7.89
C PHE A 117 -7.63 -7.06 -8.05
N THR A 118 -7.87 -7.83 -6.99
CA THR A 118 -9.04 -8.70 -6.84
C THR A 118 -9.96 -8.08 -5.80
N ASN A 119 -11.27 -8.40 -5.86
CA ASN A 119 -12.25 -7.93 -4.87
C ASN A 119 -12.32 -6.39 -4.73
N LEU A 120 -12.31 -5.69 -5.88
CA LEU A 120 -12.42 -4.22 -5.95
C LEU A 120 -13.72 -3.66 -5.31
N PRO A 121 -14.89 -4.31 -5.42
CA PRO A 121 -16.10 -3.85 -4.72
C PRO A 121 -15.95 -3.87 -3.20
N GLU A 122 -15.23 -4.86 -2.65
CA GLU A 122 -14.97 -5.01 -1.22
C GLU A 122 -13.80 -4.14 -0.72
N LEU A 123 -13.09 -3.49 -1.65
CA LEU A 123 -11.94 -2.63 -1.39
C LEU A 123 -12.32 -1.16 -1.12
N MET A 124 -13.55 -0.75 -1.44
CA MET A 124 -14.04 0.64 -1.35
C MET A 124 -15.07 0.85 -0.25
#